data_AF-A0A136IKD9-F1
#
_entry.id   AF-A0A136IKD9-F1
#
_cell.length_a   1.000
_cell.length_b   1.000
_cell.length_c   1.000
_cell.angle_alpha   90.00
_cell.angle_beta   90.00
_cell.angle_gamma   90.00
#
_symmetry.space_group_name_H-M   'P 1'
#
loop_
_entity.id
_entity.type
_entity.pdbx_description
1 polymer ?
#
loop_
_entity_poly.entity_id
_entity_poly.type
_entity_poly.pdbx_seq_one_letter_code
_entity_poly.pdbx_strand_id
1 'polypeptide(L)'
;MHAMAPGDYTTYRVQGLPSGIDADDAEQLLEEFFDFDGLSTKPEVHSLGLDPFSFDCNVKKVATVTFAKTPEALRDGDHWCIRKRVAVKGTTIKIVLTIDTTFLGFTPLNLVNDDVDHEIDCIVVSGLSSHPFGSWKQRGGSFMWLRDDAAWRSPNVRTLLYGYDTSLVGSESFQDIDDIGRKLGDFITRVRKHPVVKPRPVVFIAHSLGGLVVKETDEINARSVYGLVFFGVPNRGLCISYWLPIVDNQPNENLIRNLAPGSHYLRNLHHRFS
;
A
#
# COMPACT_ATOMS: atom_id res chain seq x y z
N MET A 1 -12.07 -11.83 12.36
CA MET A 1 -12.62 -10.52 11.96
C MET A 1 -13.34 -10.75 10.64
N HIS A 2 -14.67 -10.58 10.58
CA HIS A 2 -15.41 -10.81 9.34
C HIS A 2 -14.88 -9.86 8.25
N ALA A 3 -14.50 -10.40 7.08
CA ALA A 3 -14.37 -9.62 5.87
C ALA A 3 -15.66 -8.81 5.70
N MET A 4 -15.58 -7.48 5.73
CA MET A 4 -16.72 -6.65 5.38
C MET A 4 -17.08 -7.01 3.93
N ALA A 5 -18.33 -7.39 3.69
CA ALA A 5 -18.85 -7.49 2.33
C ALA A 5 -18.53 -6.18 1.60
N PRO A 6 -18.08 -6.23 0.33
CA PRO A 6 -17.75 -5.02 -0.41
C PRO A 6 -18.98 -4.11 -0.48
N GLY A 7 -18.96 -3.03 0.31
CA GLY A 7 -19.99 -2.00 0.28
C GLY A 7 -19.78 -1.03 -0.89
N ASP A 8 -20.72 -0.11 -1.06
CA ASP A 8 -20.80 0.92 -2.12
C ASP A 8 -19.55 1.81 -2.30
N TYR A 9 -18.48 1.62 -1.50
CA TYR A 9 -17.26 2.43 -1.48
C TYR A 9 -15.97 1.58 -1.41
N THR A 10 -16.00 0.38 -1.98
CA THR A 10 -14.82 -0.50 -2.00
C THR A 10 -13.82 -0.02 -3.04
N THR A 11 -12.58 0.26 -2.60
CA THR A 11 -11.46 0.56 -3.49
C THR A 11 -10.61 -0.69 -3.62
N TYR A 12 -10.29 -1.02 -4.87
CA TYR A 12 -9.45 -2.14 -5.25
C TYR A 12 -8.07 -1.62 -5.66
N ARG A 13 -7.03 -2.37 -5.34
CA ARG A 13 -5.72 -2.23 -5.99
C ARG A 13 -5.70 -3.14 -7.20
N VAL A 14 -5.31 -2.62 -8.36
CA VAL A 14 -5.19 -3.38 -9.61
C VAL A 14 -3.75 -3.33 -10.07
N GLN A 15 -3.11 -4.49 -10.18
CA GLN A 15 -1.72 -4.66 -10.60
C GLN A 15 -1.64 -5.39 -11.94
N GLY A 16 -0.56 -5.16 -12.69
CA GLY A 16 -0.32 -5.82 -13.97
C GLY A 16 -0.82 -5.05 -15.20
N LEU A 17 -1.24 -3.80 -15.00
CA LEU A 17 -1.65 -2.90 -16.08
C LEU A 17 -0.44 -2.60 -17.00
N PRO A 18 -0.63 -2.49 -18.34
CA PRO A 18 0.44 -2.09 -19.24
C PRO A 18 1.07 -0.74 -18.86
N SER A 19 2.34 -0.51 -19.19
CA SER A 19 3.01 0.77 -18.89
C SER A 19 2.54 1.94 -19.76
N GLY A 20 2.18 1.68 -21.02
CA GLY A 20 1.83 2.70 -22.01
C GLY A 20 0.38 3.19 -22.00
N ILE A 21 -0.34 2.96 -20.90
CA ILE A 21 -1.72 3.41 -20.73
C ILE A 21 -1.79 4.58 -19.75
N ASP A 22 -2.74 5.47 -19.98
CA ASP A 22 -3.18 6.49 -19.02
C ASP A 22 -4.41 6.00 -18.22
N ALA A 23 -5.05 6.90 -17.47
CA ALA A 23 -6.21 6.57 -16.65
C ALA A 23 -7.42 6.17 -17.50
N ASP A 24 -7.71 6.91 -18.58
CA ASP A 24 -8.85 6.66 -19.46
C ASP A 24 -8.70 5.30 -20.17
N ASP A 25 -7.48 5.02 -20.66
CA ASP A 25 -7.12 3.72 -21.22
C ASP A 25 -7.28 2.58 -20.20
N ALA A 26 -6.95 2.82 -18.92
CA ALA A 26 -7.09 1.84 -17.85
C ALA A 26 -8.56 1.57 -17.50
N GLU A 27 -9.41 2.60 -17.49
CA GLU A 27 -10.85 2.45 -17.32
C GLU A 27 -11.46 1.64 -18.46
N GLN A 28 -11.14 1.97 -19.71
CA GLN A 28 -11.62 1.23 -20.88
C GLN A 28 -11.17 -0.24 -20.84
N LEU A 29 -9.90 -0.47 -20.49
CA LEU A 29 -9.35 -1.83 -20.34
C LEU A 29 -10.12 -2.61 -19.28
N LEU A 30 -10.39 -2.02 -18.13
CA LEU A 30 -11.09 -2.68 -17.03
C LEU A 30 -12.57 -2.92 -17.34
N GLU A 31 -13.22 -2.01 -18.06
CA GLU A 31 -14.58 -2.20 -18.53
C GLU A 31 -14.66 -3.43 -19.44
N GLU A 32 -13.81 -3.53 -20.47
CA GLU A 32 -13.74 -4.72 -21.34
C GLU A 32 -13.30 -5.97 -20.55
N PHE A 33 -12.41 -5.82 -19.57
CA PHE A 33 -11.92 -6.94 -18.75
C PHE A 33 -13.07 -7.58 -17.97
N PHE A 34 -14.05 -6.81 -17.51
CA PHE A 34 -15.20 -7.28 -16.74
C PHE A 34 -16.53 -7.35 -17.52
N ASP A 35 -16.57 -6.98 -18.79
CA ASP A 35 -17.78 -6.94 -19.64
C ASP A 35 -18.48 -8.31 -19.84
N PHE A 36 -17.85 -9.42 -19.45
CA PHE A 36 -18.43 -10.76 -19.61
C PHE A 36 -19.64 -11.02 -18.70
N ASP A 37 -19.80 -10.22 -17.65
CA ASP A 37 -20.91 -10.33 -16.71
C ASP A 37 -22.20 -9.66 -17.24
N GLY A 38 -22.16 -8.98 -18.40
CA GLY A 38 -23.29 -8.16 -18.91
C GLY A 38 -23.67 -6.99 -17.98
N LEU A 39 -22.86 -6.77 -16.94
CA LEU A 39 -22.96 -5.71 -15.96
C LEU A 39 -22.03 -4.57 -16.38
N SER A 40 -22.58 -3.38 -16.62
CA SER A 40 -21.75 -2.17 -16.74
C SER A 40 -21.19 -1.84 -15.35
N THR A 41 -19.93 -2.22 -15.12
CA THR A 41 -19.21 -2.08 -13.85
C THR A 41 -18.75 -0.65 -13.60
N LYS A 42 -18.56 0.14 -14.67
CA LYS A 42 -18.11 1.54 -14.67
C LYS A 42 -16.90 1.74 -13.74
N PRO A 43 -15.71 1.23 -14.12
CA PRO A 43 -14.50 1.46 -13.35
C PRO A 43 -14.18 2.96 -13.31
N GLU A 44 -13.67 3.42 -12.17
CA GLU A 44 -13.13 4.77 -11.99
C GLU A 44 -11.72 4.65 -11.41
N VAL A 45 -10.72 5.18 -12.11
CA VAL A 45 -9.31 5.11 -11.74
C VAL A 45 -8.92 6.35 -10.94
N HIS A 46 -8.57 6.14 -9.66
CA HIS A 46 -8.22 7.23 -8.73
C HIS A 46 -6.72 7.50 -8.64
N SER A 47 -5.91 6.50 -8.98
CA SER A 47 -4.46 6.61 -9.07
C SER A 47 -3.92 5.62 -10.09
N LEU A 48 -2.77 5.94 -10.67
CA LEU A 48 -2.10 5.10 -11.66
C LEU A 48 -0.62 5.47 -11.67
N GLY A 49 0.25 4.52 -11.41
CA GLY A 49 1.70 4.75 -11.44
C GLY A 49 2.47 3.46 -11.68
N LEU A 50 3.78 3.57 -11.95
CA LEU A 50 4.63 2.41 -12.15
C LEU A 50 4.57 1.44 -10.96
N ASP A 51 4.55 0.15 -11.28
CA ASP A 51 4.73 -0.92 -10.31
C ASP A 51 6.18 -0.89 -9.81
N PRO A 52 6.41 -0.56 -8.54
CA PRO A 52 7.77 -0.46 -8.00
C PRO A 52 8.53 -1.80 -7.97
N PHE A 53 7.85 -2.92 -8.25
CA PHE A 53 8.45 -4.24 -8.30
C PHE A 53 8.65 -4.79 -9.71
N SER A 54 8.37 -4.00 -10.75
CA SER A 54 8.49 -4.42 -12.15
C SER A 54 9.85 -4.00 -12.74
N PHE A 55 10.84 -4.90 -12.70
CA PHE A 55 12.25 -4.58 -13.03
C PHE A 55 12.72 -4.96 -14.45
N ASP A 56 11.90 -5.69 -15.21
CA ASP A 56 12.30 -6.24 -16.52
C ASP A 56 11.70 -5.47 -17.70
N CYS A 57 11.88 -5.99 -18.93
CA CYS A 57 11.36 -5.45 -20.19
C CYS A 57 9.83 -5.30 -20.28
N ASN A 58 9.10 -5.65 -19.22
CA ASN A 58 7.65 -5.66 -19.16
C ASN A 58 7.12 -4.84 -17.98
N VAL A 59 7.66 -3.63 -17.85
CA VAL A 59 7.26 -2.61 -16.86
C VAL A 59 5.72 -2.53 -16.81
N LYS A 60 5.16 -2.66 -15.60
CA LYS A 60 3.73 -2.60 -15.34
C LYS A 60 3.36 -1.36 -14.53
N LYS A 61 2.07 -1.06 -14.53
CA LYS A 61 1.44 -0.06 -13.68
C LYS A 61 0.54 -0.71 -12.64
N VAL A 62 0.36 0.00 -11.53
CA VAL A 62 -0.59 -0.29 -10.47
C VAL A 62 -1.56 0.88 -10.36
N ALA A 63 -2.84 0.56 -10.18
CA ALA A 63 -3.90 1.54 -10.02
C ALA A 63 -4.71 1.30 -8.74
N THR A 64 -5.35 2.36 -8.25
CA THR A 64 -6.49 2.21 -7.34
C THR A 64 -7.78 2.51 -8.08
N VAL A 65 -8.77 1.62 -7.93
CA VAL A 65 -9.98 1.61 -8.75
C VAL A 65 -11.21 1.42 -7.87
N THR A 66 -12.29 2.13 -8.17
CA THR A 66 -13.63 1.82 -7.66
C THR A 66 -14.52 1.38 -8.82
N PHE A 67 -15.56 0.60 -8.51
CA PHE A 67 -16.57 0.22 -9.50
C PHE A 67 -17.93 0.72 -9.02
N ALA A 68 -18.72 1.33 -9.91
CA ALA A 68 -20.09 1.68 -9.58
C ALA A 68 -20.94 0.43 -9.27
N LYS A 69 -20.58 -0.71 -9.88
CA LYS A 69 -21.11 -2.04 -9.55
C LYS A 69 -19.95 -3.03 -9.46
N THR A 70 -19.79 -3.67 -8.31
CA THR A 70 -18.75 -4.69 -8.11
C THR A 70 -18.89 -5.83 -9.12
N PRO A 71 -17.85 -6.10 -9.95
CA PRO A 71 -17.82 -7.22 -10.88
C PRO A 71 -18.07 -8.55 -10.15
N GLU A 72 -18.73 -9.52 -10.78
CA GLU A 72 -19.08 -10.78 -10.10
C GLU A 72 -17.84 -11.55 -9.66
N ALA A 73 -16.80 -11.51 -10.51
CA ALA A 73 -15.50 -12.11 -10.22
C ALA A 73 -14.78 -11.53 -8.99
N LEU A 74 -15.21 -10.38 -8.45
CA LEU A 74 -14.60 -9.71 -7.30
C LEU A 74 -15.50 -9.72 -6.04
N ARG A 75 -16.61 -10.47 -6.03
CA ARG A 75 -17.53 -10.50 -4.88
C ARG A 75 -17.02 -11.37 -3.73
N ASP A 76 -16.31 -12.46 -4.06
CA ASP A 76 -15.89 -13.47 -3.07
C ASP A 76 -14.37 -13.43 -2.88
N GLY A 77 -13.93 -12.90 -1.74
CA GLY A 77 -12.53 -12.83 -1.34
C GLY A 77 -12.00 -11.41 -1.20
N ASP A 78 -10.68 -11.30 -1.11
CA ASP A 78 -9.95 -10.04 -1.00
C ASP A 78 -8.72 -9.98 -1.94
N HIS A 79 -8.48 -11.04 -2.71
CA HIS A 79 -7.38 -11.19 -3.65
C HIS A 79 -7.80 -12.08 -4.83
N TRP A 80 -7.55 -11.62 -6.05
CA TRP A 80 -7.92 -12.30 -7.29
C TRP A 80 -6.79 -12.18 -8.30
N CYS A 81 -6.51 -13.27 -9.02
CA CYS A 81 -5.57 -13.29 -10.13
C CYS A 81 -6.30 -13.79 -11.37
N ILE A 82 -6.61 -12.88 -12.29
CA ILE A 82 -7.48 -13.15 -13.44
C ILE A 82 -6.69 -12.95 -14.73
N ARG A 83 -6.82 -13.91 -15.65
CA ARG A 83 -6.16 -13.87 -16.95
C ARG A 83 -7.19 -13.74 -18.06
N LYS A 84 -7.05 -12.71 -18.91
CA LYS A 84 -7.97 -12.46 -20.03
C LYS A 84 -7.25 -11.97 -21.27
N ARG A 85 -7.91 -12.06 -22.42
CA ARG A 85 -7.56 -11.30 -23.63
C ARG A 85 -8.47 -10.07 -23.69
N VAL A 86 -7.89 -8.90 -23.89
CA VAL A 86 -8.59 -7.61 -23.97
C VAL A 86 -8.00 -6.78 -25.12
N ALA A 87 -8.83 -5.98 -25.78
CA ALA A 87 -8.49 -5.08 -26.86
C ALA A 87 -8.15 -3.69 -26.32
N VAL A 88 -6.86 -3.39 -26.19
CA VAL A 88 -6.39 -2.08 -25.72
C VAL A 88 -5.84 -1.32 -26.92
N LYS A 89 -6.33 -0.10 -27.18
CA LYS A 89 -5.92 0.73 -28.32
C LYS A 89 -5.93 -0.03 -29.67
N GLY A 90 -6.95 -0.86 -29.89
CA GLY A 90 -7.11 -1.66 -31.11
C GLY A 90 -6.21 -2.89 -31.23
N THR A 91 -5.42 -3.22 -30.20
CA THR A 91 -4.58 -4.44 -30.16
C THR A 91 -5.09 -5.40 -29.10
N THR A 92 -5.39 -6.64 -29.49
CA THR A 92 -5.75 -7.70 -28.53
C THR A 92 -4.50 -8.21 -27.82
N ILE A 93 -4.42 -7.95 -26.51
CA ILE A 93 -3.31 -8.41 -25.66
C ILE A 93 -3.80 -9.46 -24.67
N LYS A 94 -2.90 -10.37 -24.27
CA LYS A 94 -3.15 -11.30 -23.17
C LYS A 94 -2.62 -10.67 -21.88
N ILE A 95 -3.51 -10.31 -20.98
CA ILE A 95 -3.18 -9.66 -19.71
C ILE A 95 -3.49 -10.57 -18.53
N VAL A 96 -2.70 -10.43 -17.47
CA VAL A 96 -2.95 -11.02 -16.14
C VAL A 96 -3.03 -9.85 -15.18
N LEU A 97 -4.19 -9.71 -14.53
CA LEU A 97 -4.40 -8.71 -13.50
C LEU A 97 -4.44 -9.39 -12.14
N THR A 98 -3.68 -8.84 -11.20
CA THR A 98 -3.79 -9.17 -9.77
C THR A 98 -4.55 -8.03 -9.11
N ILE A 99 -5.65 -8.37 -8.46
CA ILE A 99 -6.58 -7.41 -7.86
C ILE A 99 -6.71 -7.76 -6.39
N ASP A 100 -6.64 -6.79 -5.51
CA ASP A 100 -6.84 -7.03 -4.08
C ASP A 100 -7.48 -5.84 -3.38
N THR A 101 -8.01 -6.10 -2.19
CA THR A 101 -8.48 -5.07 -1.25
C THR A 101 -7.59 -4.95 -0.03
N THR A 102 -6.50 -5.71 0.06
CA THR A 102 -5.63 -5.78 1.25
C THR A 102 -4.52 -4.73 1.24
N PHE A 103 -4.11 -4.27 0.05
CA PHE A 103 -3.07 -3.26 -0.18
C PHE A 103 -1.71 -3.63 0.42
N LEU A 104 -1.36 -4.92 0.50
CA LEU A 104 -0.07 -5.36 1.02
C LEU A 104 1.07 -5.06 0.04
N GLY A 105 2.13 -4.38 0.51
CA GLY A 105 3.21 -3.85 -0.31
C GLY A 105 2.96 -2.42 -0.77
N PHE A 106 3.68 -1.98 -1.81
CA PHE A 106 3.55 -0.61 -2.32
C PHE A 106 2.34 -0.42 -3.24
N THR A 107 1.70 0.74 -3.13
CA THR A 107 0.60 1.16 -4.01
C THR A 107 0.71 2.66 -4.30
N PRO A 108 0.78 3.09 -5.57
CA PRO A 108 0.75 4.52 -5.91
C PRO A 108 -0.63 5.12 -5.61
N LEU A 109 -0.64 6.30 -5.00
CA LEU A 109 -1.86 7.01 -4.58
C LEU A 109 -2.16 8.26 -5.40
N ASN A 110 -1.36 8.59 -6.41
CA ASN A 110 -1.64 9.68 -7.33
C ASN A 110 -1.55 9.22 -8.78
N LEU A 111 -2.11 10.02 -9.69
CA LEU A 111 -1.90 9.88 -11.11
C LEU A 111 -0.49 10.34 -11.45
N VAL A 112 0.29 9.43 -12.01
CA VAL A 112 1.65 9.67 -12.46
C VAL A 112 1.63 9.66 -13.99
N ASN A 113 1.65 10.85 -14.59
CA ASN A 113 1.62 11.01 -16.04
C ASN A 113 2.94 10.52 -16.66
N ASP A 114 4.06 11.02 -16.13
CA ASP A 114 5.39 10.50 -16.41
C ASP A 114 6.12 10.26 -15.10
N ASP A 115 6.47 8.99 -14.86
CA ASP A 115 7.20 8.58 -13.66
C ASP A 115 8.60 9.20 -13.59
N VAL A 116 9.11 9.87 -14.63
CA VAL A 116 10.37 10.63 -14.58
C VAL A 116 10.24 12.03 -13.95
N ASP A 117 9.03 12.61 -13.92
CA ASP A 117 8.82 14.02 -13.53
C ASP A 117 8.77 14.24 -12.02
N HIS A 118 8.64 13.17 -11.22
CA HIS A 118 8.66 13.31 -9.77
C HIS A 118 10.07 13.52 -9.23
N GLU A 119 10.16 14.30 -8.18
CA GLU A 119 11.41 14.65 -7.50
C GLU A 119 11.47 14.03 -6.10
N ILE A 120 10.33 13.70 -5.48
CA ILE A 120 10.24 13.20 -4.11
C ILE A 120 9.34 11.96 -4.04
N ASP A 121 9.77 10.95 -3.27
CA ASP A 121 8.93 9.81 -2.89
C ASP A 121 8.36 10.03 -1.49
N CYS A 122 7.04 10.21 -1.38
CA CYS A 122 6.33 10.26 -0.10
C CYS A 122 5.76 8.88 0.23
N ILE A 123 6.31 8.20 1.24
CA ILE A 123 5.88 6.87 1.66
C ILE A 123 4.95 6.96 2.88
N VAL A 124 3.77 6.40 2.74
CA VAL A 124 2.71 6.40 3.75
C VAL A 124 2.64 5.04 4.42
N VAL A 125 2.74 4.99 5.76
CA VAL A 125 2.81 3.75 6.54
C VAL A 125 1.74 3.74 7.63
N SER A 126 0.83 2.77 7.57
CA SER A 126 -0.28 2.61 8.53
C SER A 126 0.18 2.00 9.88
N GLY A 127 -0.74 1.80 10.82
CA GLY A 127 -0.45 1.31 12.17
C GLY A 127 -0.72 -0.18 12.37
N LEU A 128 -0.62 -0.62 13.64
CA LEU A 128 -0.90 -2.00 14.06
C LEU A 128 -2.36 -2.37 13.80
N SER A 129 -2.61 -3.61 13.35
CA SER A 129 -3.96 -4.15 13.17
C SER A 129 -4.88 -3.28 12.32
N SER A 130 -4.28 -2.53 11.38
CA SER A 130 -4.97 -1.51 10.60
C SER A 130 -4.95 -1.88 9.12
N HIS A 131 -6.05 -1.57 8.44
CA HIS A 131 -6.11 -1.72 6.99
C HIS A 131 -5.25 -0.63 6.34
N PRO A 132 -4.29 -0.95 5.45
CA PRO A 132 -3.35 0.05 4.90
C PRO A 132 -4.06 1.24 4.24
N PHE A 133 -4.97 0.97 3.29
CA PHE A 133 -5.76 2.03 2.65
C PHE A 133 -6.78 2.67 3.60
N GLY A 134 -7.56 1.84 4.31
CA GLY A 134 -8.64 2.28 5.19
C GLY A 134 -8.21 3.18 6.35
N SER A 135 -6.95 3.08 6.81
CA SER A 135 -6.40 3.92 7.88
C SER A 135 -6.38 5.42 7.56
N TRP A 136 -6.43 5.75 6.27
CA TRP A 136 -6.37 7.12 5.78
C TRP A 136 -7.65 7.53 5.04
N LYS A 137 -8.64 6.64 5.00
CA LYS A 137 -9.93 6.86 4.37
C LYS A 137 -10.93 7.40 5.39
N GLN A 138 -11.80 8.30 4.97
CA GLN A 138 -12.90 8.76 5.81
C GLN A 138 -13.81 7.59 6.24
N ARG A 139 -14.34 7.67 7.45
CA ARG A 139 -15.26 6.65 7.96
C ARG A 139 -16.58 6.72 7.19
N GLY A 140 -17.02 5.58 6.65
CA GLY A 140 -18.32 5.47 5.97
C GLY A 140 -18.37 6.09 4.56
N GLY A 141 -17.23 6.42 3.95
CA GLY A 141 -17.18 6.92 2.57
C GLY A 141 -15.94 6.45 1.79
N SER A 142 -15.79 6.93 0.56
CA SER A 142 -14.69 6.56 -0.35
C SER A 142 -13.47 7.49 -0.27
N PHE A 143 -13.65 8.74 0.19
CA PHE A 143 -12.61 9.76 0.20
C PHE A 143 -11.42 9.37 1.09
N MET A 144 -10.22 9.35 0.51
CA MET A 144 -8.95 9.07 1.17
C MET A 144 -8.02 10.26 0.92
N TRP A 145 -7.70 11.04 1.95
CA TRP A 145 -7.13 12.39 1.76
C TRP A 145 -5.75 12.40 1.07
N LEU A 146 -4.91 11.38 1.29
CA LEU A 146 -3.61 11.26 0.61
C LEU A 146 -3.72 10.85 -0.86
N ARG A 147 -4.90 10.41 -1.30
CA ARG A 147 -5.21 10.06 -2.69
C ARG A 147 -6.04 11.16 -3.34
N ASP A 148 -7.08 11.63 -2.67
CA ASP A 148 -8.20 12.39 -3.26
C ASP A 148 -8.16 13.89 -3.00
N ASP A 149 -7.42 14.35 -1.97
CA ASP A 149 -7.36 15.78 -1.65
C ASP A 149 -6.44 16.52 -2.63
N ALA A 150 -7.01 17.45 -3.39
CA ALA A 150 -6.25 18.28 -4.32
C ALA A 150 -5.22 19.18 -3.62
N ALA A 151 -5.45 19.58 -2.36
CA ALA A 151 -4.48 20.37 -1.60
C ALA A 151 -3.25 19.56 -1.19
N TRP A 152 -3.37 18.23 -1.11
CA TRP A 152 -2.25 17.33 -0.86
C TRP A 152 -1.45 17.03 -2.12
N ARG A 153 -2.13 16.89 -3.27
CA ARG A 153 -1.50 16.52 -4.54
C ARG A 153 -0.49 17.57 -5.00
N SER A 154 0.75 17.13 -5.22
CA SER A 154 1.81 17.92 -5.84
C SER A 154 2.35 17.17 -7.06
N PRO A 155 2.55 17.84 -8.21
CA PRO A 155 3.07 17.19 -9.42
C PRO A 155 4.46 16.59 -9.22
N ASN A 156 5.27 17.14 -8.31
CA ASN A 156 6.64 16.68 -8.08
C ASN A 156 6.75 15.57 -7.02
N VAL A 157 5.64 15.16 -6.41
CA VAL A 157 5.62 14.16 -5.33
C VAL A 157 4.91 12.90 -5.78
N ARG A 158 5.61 11.76 -5.73
CA ARG A 158 5.00 10.45 -5.87
C ARG A 158 4.58 9.95 -4.48
N THR A 159 3.29 9.70 -4.28
CA THR A 159 2.79 9.17 -3.00
C THR A 159 2.63 7.66 -3.10
N LEU A 160 3.32 6.91 -2.24
CA LEU A 160 3.28 5.45 -2.17
C LEU A 160 2.73 5.01 -0.81
N LEU A 161 1.60 4.30 -0.81
CA LEU A 161 1.15 3.57 0.36
C LEU A 161 2.00 2.31 0.53
N TYR A 162 2.49 2.04 1.74
CA TYR A 162 3.08 0.76 2.14
C TYR A 162 2.15 0.03 3.09
N GLY A 163 1.57 -1.09 2.62
CA GLY A 163 0.84 -2.02 3.47
C GLY A 163 1.70 -3.19 3.92
N TYR A 164 1.45 -3.64 5.14
CA TYR A 164 2.08 -4.80 5.74
C TYR A 164 1.08 -5.47 6.69
N ASP A 165 1.19 -6.78 6.86
CA ASP A 165 0.25 -7.52 7.70
C ASP A 165 0.69 -7.48 9.16
N THR A 166 -0.18 -6.92 10.00
CA THR A 166 -0.07 -6.98 11.46
C THR A 166 -1.41 -7.26 12.11
N SER A 167 -2.22 -8.10 11.46
CA SER A 167 -3.46 -8.60 12.03
C SER A 167 -3.21 -9.17 13.44
N LEU A 168 -4.04 -8.80 14.42
CA LEU A 168 -3.85 -9.27 15.81
C LEU A 168 -4.53 -10.61 16.09
N VAL A 169 -5.64 -10.88 15.43
CA VAL A 169 -6.49 -12.06 15.69
C VAL A 169 -6.27 -13.08 14.60
N GLY A 170 -5.84 -14.29 14.98
CA GLY A 170 -5.61 -15.38 14.03
C GLY A 170 -4.43 -15.12 13.11
N SER A 171 -3.44 -14.35 13.59
CA SER A 171 -2.22 -14.10 12.84
C SER A 171 -1.40 -15.38 12.73
N GLU A 172 -1.07 -15.77 11.50
CA GLU A 172 -0.04 -16.78 11.25
C GLU A 172 1.36 -16.15 11.15
N SER A 173 1.42 -14.82 11.13
CA SER A 173 2.67 -14.07 11.07
C SER A 173 3.37 -14.04 12.43
N PHE A 174 4.64 -14.46 12.44
CA PHE A 174 5.59 -14.31 13.53
C PHE A 174 6.48 -13.06 13.37
N GLN A 175 6.18 -12.21 12.39
CA GLN A 175 7.02 -11.04 12.10
C GLN A 175 7.01 -10.05 13.26
N ASP A 176 8.19 -9.64 13.69
CA ASP A 176 8.39 -8.55 14.63
C ASP A 176 8.54 -7.19 13.90
N ILE A 177 8.62 -6.12 14.68
CA ILE A 177 8.70 -4.75 14.16
C ILE A 177 9.96 -4.56 13.29
N ASP A 178 11.06 -5.21 13.63
CA ASP A 178 12.30 -5.15 12.85
C ASP A 178 12.21 -5.96 11.55
N ASP A 179 11.52 -7.11 11.53
CA ASP A 179 11.26 -7.86 10.28
C ASP A 179 10.47 -7.00 9.29
N ILE A 180 9.43 -6.32 9.79
CA ILE A 180 8.59 -5.42 8.98
C ILE A 180 9.43 -4.23 8.49
N GLY A 181 10.24 -3.63 9.36
CA GLY A 181 11.12 -2.52 9.01
C GLY A 181 12.20 -2.86 7.99
N ARG A 182 12.85 -4.02 8.12
CA ARG A 182 13.81 -4.54 7.13
C ARG A 182 13.15 -4.77 5.78
N LYS A 183 11.95 -5.35 5.76
CA LYS A 183 11.17 -5.54 4.53
C LYS A 183 10.80 -4.21 3.88
N LEU A 184 10.45 -3.19 4.67
CA LEU A 184 10.26 -1.83 4.17
C LEU A 184 11.56 -1.27 3.56
N GLY A 185 12.70 -1.43 4.22
CA GLY A 185 14.03 -1.05 3.70
C GLY A 185 14.37 -1.72 2.36
N ASP A 186 14.13 -3.03 2.24
CA ASP A 186 14.32 -3.76 0.98
C ASP A 186 13.43 -3.20 -0.14
N PHE A 187 12.18 -2.86 0.21
CA PHE A 187 11.22 -2.31 -0.74
C PHE A 187 11.63 -0.91 -1.19
N ILE A 188 12.09 -0.05 -0.28
CA ILE A 188 12.64 1.28 -0.62
C ILE A 188 13.85 1.13 -1.52
N THR A 189 14.76 0.22 -1.20
CA THR A 189 15.96 -0.05 -2.01
C THR A 189 15.58 -0.46 -3.43
N ARG A 190 14.54 -1.29 -3.58
CA ARG A 190 13.97 -1.72 -4.86
C ARG A 190 13.41 -0.54 -5.66
N VAL A 191 12.56 0.29 -5.04
CA VAL A 191 12.02 1.51 -5.66
C VAL A 191 13.14 2.43 -6.15
N ARG A 192 14.17 2.63 -5.34
CA ARG A 192 15.30 3.52 -5.66
C ARG A 192 16.22 3.00 -6.77
N LYS A 193 16.28 1.68 -6.97
CA LYS A 193 17.09 1.02 -8.00
C LYS A 193 16.30 0.72 -9.28
N HIS A 194 15.07 1.22 -9.40
CA HIS A 194 14.22 0.97 -10.55
C HIS A 194 14.89 1.48 -11.85
N PRO A 195 14.90 0.70 -12.95
CA PRO A 195 15.75 0.97 -14.11
C PRO A 195 15.40 2.27 -14.86
N VAL A 196 14.15 2.72 -14.77
CA VAL A 196 13.68 3.93 -15.47
C VAL A 196 13.51 5.14 -14.55
N VAL A 197 13.65 4.98 -13.22
CA VAL A 197 13.42 6.06 -12.25
C VAL A 197 14.73 6.39 -11.53
N LYS A 198 15.07 7.68 -11.45
CA LYS A 198 16.24 8.12 -10.67
C LYS A 198 15.95 8.01 -9.17
N PRO A 199 16.94 7.71 -8.32
CA PRO A 199 16.77 7.77 -6.86
C PRO A 199 16.32 9.15 -6.40
N ARG A 200 15.32 9.19 -5.52
CA ARG A 200 14.71 10.43 -4.99
C ARG A 200 14.92 10.59 -3.48
N PRO A 201 14.89 11.81 -2.95
CA PRO A 201 14.59 12.05 -1.54
C PRO A 201 13.28 11.36 -1.13
N VAL A 202 13.28 10.79 0.07
CA VAL A 202 12.13 10.11 0.68
C VAL A 202 11.59 10.95 1.82
N VAL A 203 10.27 11.11 1.87
CA VAL A 203 9.54 11.65 3.02
C VAL A 203 8.61 10.57 3.53
N PHE A 204 8.54 10.37 4.85
CA PHE A 204 7.55 9.46 5.43
C PHE A 204 6.39 10.19 6.08
N ILE A 205 5.21 9.63 5.88
CA ILE A 205 4.04 9.85 6.72
C ILE A 205 3.72 8.54 7.40
N ALA A 206 3.81 8.49 8.73
CA ALA A 206 3.62 7.26 9.46
C ALA A 206 2.69 7.44 10.67
N HIS A 207 1.80 6.47 10.87
CA HIS A 207 0.84 6.47 11.96
C HIS A 207 1.11 5.31 12.93
N SER A 208 1.10 5.60 14.24
CA SER A 208 1.20 4.61 15.31
C SER A 208 2.40 3.67 15.11
N LEU A 209 2.20 2.34 15.06
CA LEU A 209 3.24 1.34 14.82
C LEU A 209 4.07 1.63 13.55
N GLY A 210 3.46 2.19 12.51
CA GLY A 210 4.16 2.50 11.26
C GLY A 210 5.36 3.41 11.45
N GLY A 211 5.33 4.30 12.44
CA GLY A 211 6.49 5.14 12.75
C GLY A 211 7.65 4.34 13.34
N LEU A 212 7.39 3.30 14.12
CA LEU A 212 8.44 2.40 14.61
C LEU A 212 9.00 1.53 13.48
N VAL A 213 8.15 1.08 12.56
CA VAL A 213 8.56 0.38 11.34
C VAL A 213 9.49 1.25 10.49
N VAL A 214 9.16 2.53 10.31
CA VAL A 214 10.03 3.49 9.60
C VAL A 214 11.38 3.66 10.31
N LYS A 215 11.42 3.63 11.64
CA LYS A 215 12.68 3.74 12.39
C LYS A 215 13.60 2.53 12.23
N GLU A 216 13.06 1.39 11.82
CA GLU A 216 13.81 0.17 11.57
C GLU A 216 14.38 0.06 10.15
N THR A 217 14.10 1.03 9.26
CA THR A 217 14.76 1.05 7.95
C THR A 217 16.28 1.21 8.13
N ASP A 218 17.07 0.53 7.31
CA ASP A 218 18.53 0.54 7.42
C ASP A 218 19.17 1.93 7.21
N GLU A 219 20.44 2.06 7.64
CA GLU A 219 21.21 3.31 7.53
C GLU A 219 21.36 3.82 6.09
N ILE A 220 21.38 2.92 5.10
CA ILE A 220 21.55 3.30 3.69
C ILE A 220 20.30 4.05 3.21
N ASN A 221 19.13 3.53 3.55
CA ASN A 221 17.85 4.16 3.26
C ASN A 221 17.65 5.41 4.11
N ALA A 222 18.11 5.43 5.37
CA ALA A 222 18.04 6.60 6.24
C ALA A 222 18.71 7.84 5.63
N ARG A 223 19.84 7.69 4.92
CA ARG A 223 20.52 8.81 4.21
C ARG A 223 19.68 9.44 3.11
N SER A 224 18.64 8.75 2.66
CA SER A 224 17.71 9.25 1.66
C SER A 224 16.44 9.85 2.24
N VAL A 225 16.27 9.82 3.56
CA VAL A 225 15.10 10.37 4.24
C VAL A 225 15.35 11.85 4.53
N TYR A 226 14.48 12.70 3.99
CA TYR A 226 14.57 14.16 4.11
C TYR A 226 13.46 14.74 4.99
N GLY A 227 12.43 13.95 5.30
CA GLY A 227 11.33 14.38 6.15
C GLY A 227 10.57 13.23 6.78
N LEU A 228 10.05 13.47 7.99
CA LEU A 228 9.26 12.51 8.77
C LEU A 228 8.07 13.23 9.38
N VAL A 229 6.87 12.71 9.15
CA VAL A 229 5.64 13.16 9.79
C VAL A 229 5.04 11.97 10.55
N PHE A 230 5.03 12.07 11.87
CA PHE A 230 4.61 11.00 12.77
C PHE A 230 3.30 11.34 13.49
N PHE A 231 2.31 10.47 13.35
CA PHE A 231 1.02 10.57 14.03
C PHE A 231 0.93 9.53 15.14
N GLY A 232 1.01 9.95 16.40
CA GLY A 232 0.76 9.07 17.56
C GLY A 232 1.72 7.87 17.69
N VAL A 233 2.96 8.00 17.23
CA VAL A 233 3.95 6.92 17.24
C VAL A 233 4.38 6.60 18.68
N PRO A 234 4.22 5.35 19.17
CA PRO A 234 4.48 4.97 20.56
C PRO A 234 5.98 4.78 20.83
N ASN A 235 6.77 5.84 20.67
CA ASN A 235 8.23 5.84 20.83
C ASN A 235 8.69 5.35 22.21
N ARG A 236 7.84 5.51 23.24
CA ARG A 236 8.09 5.08 24.62
C ARG A 236 7.20 3.91 25.04
N GLY A 237 6.57 3.25 24.08
CA GLY A 237 5.64 2.15 24.28
C GLY A 237 4.20 2.62 24.49
N LEU A 238 3.31 1.63 24.65
CA LEU A 238 1.87 1.81 24.83
C LEU A 238 1.34 0.77 25.83
N CYS A 239 0.16 1.00 26.41
CA CYS A 239 -0.42 0.06 27.37
C CYS A 239 -0.91 -1.21 26.66
N ILE A 240 -0.20 -2.33 26.83
CA ILE A 240 -0.47 -3.60 26.12
C ILE A 240 -1.36 -4.58 26.89
N SER A 241 -1.78 -4.26 28.12
CA SER A 241 -2.52 -5.19 28.98
C SER A 241 -3.83 -5.70 28.36
N TYR A 242 -4.47 -4.89 27.51
CA TYR A 242 -5.70 -5.26 26.80
C TYR A 242 -5.46 -6.15 25.58
N TRP A 243 -4.22 -6.20 25.07
CA TRP A 243 -3.88 -6.96 23.86
C TRP A 243 -3.25 -8.31 24.20
N LEU A 244 -2.52 -8.42 25.31
CA LEU A 244 -1.91 -9.67 25.74
C LEU A 244 -2.89 -10.86 25.79
N PRO A 245 -4.13 -10.72 26.32
CA PRO A 245 -5.09 -11.82 26.30
C PRO A 245 -5.56 -12.20 24.88
N ILE A 246 -5.50 -11.26 23.93
CA ILE A 246 -5.91 -11.50 22.54
C ILE A 246 -4.85 -12.34 21.84
N VAL A 247 -3.57 -12.02 22.04
CA VAL A 247 -2.43 -12.66 21.36
C VAL A 247 -1.79 -13.80 22.17
N ASP A 248 -2.42 -14.24 23.25
CA ASP A 248 -1.88 -15.30 24.12
C ASP A 248 -1.64 -16.58 23.32
N ASN A 249 -0.40 -17.07 23.32
CA ASN A 249 0.04 -18.22 22.52
C ASN A 249 -0.11 -18.04 20.99
N GLN A 250 -0.25 -16.82 20.50
CA GLN A 250 -0.22 -16.52 19.07
C GLN A 250 1.20 -16.16 18.59
N PRO A 251 1.55 -16.44 17.31
CA PRO A 251 2.87 -16.12 16.75
C PRO A 251 3.29 -14.65 16.86
N ASN A 252 2.32 -13.73 16.91
CA ASN A 252 2.52 -12.28 16.97
C ASN A 252 2.62 -11.72 18.42
N GLU A 253 2.68 -12.57 19.44
CA GLU A 253 2.74 -12.13 20.84
C GLU A 253 3.97 -11.27 21.13
N ASN A 254 5.13 -11.62 20.56
CA ASN A 254 6.38 -10.89 20.78
C ASN A 254 6.31 -9.45 20.25
N LEU A 255 5.63 -9.24 19.11
CA LEU A 255 5.40 -7.91 18.55
C LEU A 255 4.68 -7.02 19.58
N ILE A 256 3.67 -7.56 20.27
CA ILE A 256 2.93 -6.82 21.30
C ILE A 256 3.79 -6.57 22.52
N ARG A 257 4.57 -7.55 22.98
CA ARG A 257 5.49 -7.38 24.12
C ARG A 257 6.56 -6.32 23.84
N ASN A 258 7.05 -6.25 22.61
CA ASN A 258 8.00 -5.23 22.17
C ASN A 258 7.43 -3.81 22.27
N LEU A 259 6.10 -3.64 22.21
CA LEU A 259 5.42 -2.35 22.36
C LEU A 259 5.21 -1.91 23.81
N ALA A 260 5.56 -2.73 24.80
CA ALA A 260 5.40 -2.37 26.21
C ALA A 260 6.28 -1.16 26.61
N PRO A 261 5.84 -0.31 27.55
CA PRO A 261 6.67 0.77 28.04
C PRO A 261 7.96 0.25 28.67
N GLY A 262 9.10 0.84 28.31
CA GLY A 262 10.41 0.44 28.82
C GLY A 262 10.97 -0.87 28.24
N SER A 263 10.31 -1.45 27.22
CA SER A 263 10.85 -2.64 26.53
C SER A 263 12.30 -2.39 26.07
N HIS A 264 13.13 -3.44 26.13
CA HIS A 264 14.51 -3.36 25.65
C HIS A 264 14.56 -3.00 24.16
N TYR A 265 13.63 -3.55 23.39
CA TYR A 265 13.46 -3.28 21.97
C TYR A 265 13.28 -1.77 21.68
N LEU A 266 12.28 -1.11 22.29
CA LEU A 266 12.01 0.31 22.01
C LEU A 266 13.14 1.23 22.49
N ARG A 267 13.79 0.89 23.61
CA ARG A 267 14.97 1.62 24.08
C ARG A 267 16.10 1.56 23.04
N ASN A 268 16.40 0.38 22.52
CA ASN A 268 17.44 0.20 21.51
C ASN A 268 17.09 0.87 20.18
N LEU A 269 15.84 0.76 19.73
CA LEU A 269 15.36 1.45 18.54
C LEU A 269 15.47 2.98 18.70
N HIS A 270 15.10 3.51 19.87
CA HIS A 270 15.25 4.94 20.15
C HIS A 270 16.71 5.38 20.11
N HIS A 271 17.63 4.61 20.71
CA HIS A 271 19.06 4.92 20.69
C HIS A 271 19.68 4.88 19.29
N ARG A 272 19.31 3.91 18.44
CA ARG A 272 19.81 3.83 17.06
C ARG A 272 19.29 4.94 16.16
N PHE A 273 18.08 5.43 16.45
CA PHE A 273 17.41 6.43 15.62
C PHE A 273 17.74 7.89 16.01
N SER A 274 18.33 8.11 17.19
CA SER A 274 18.67 9.45 17.70
C SER A 274 20.07 9.87 17.26
#